data_AF-N1W0X3-F1
#
_entry.id   AF-N1W0X3-F1
#
_cell.length_a   1.000
_cell.length_b   1.000
_cell.length_c   1.000
_cell.angle_alpha   90.00
_cell.angle_beta   90.00
_cell.angle_gamma   90.00
#
_symmetry.space_group_name_H-M   'P 1'
#
loop_
_entity.id
_entity.type
_entity.pdbx_description
1 polymer ?
#
loop_
_entity_poly.entity_id
_entity_poly.type
_entity_poly.pdbx_seq_one_letter_code
_entity_poly.pdbx_strand_id
1 'polypeptide(L)'
;MKLIYTSTDYTKIKIIESVLSANNIKFMTKGEYLDVLNSMIPRQSNLIEIYVAEKDYEIALEVIENGSATEEPHEEDVFPESRYNRYRELTKLKRKKDKVALLTLISGILFVSNLYFLFLFIVEKDKFLKFKHSMENELFTYEFDDDSYCTSTRYRKTGKILQISCYDKETDKIKNEKNYDSSGLLTYESFNPYLGDFFTIQRSYDTKGIKTVEFADNDQDGEFDEYIIYNNQGSKQKRYLDQNKDHRFDESEIVD
;
A
#
# COMPACT_ATOMS: atom_id res chain seq x y z
N MET A 1 -24.01 13.21 53.40
CA MET A 1 -24.46 14.08 52.30
C MET A 1 -25.56 13.34 51.54
N LYS A 2 -26.58 14.04 51.05
CA LYS A 2 -27.73 13.46 50.34
C LYS A 2 -27.81 14.01 48.91
N LEU A 3 -28.16 13.14 47.97
CA LEU A 3 -28.32 13.46 46.55
C LEU A 3 -29.62 14.24 46.35
N ILE A 4 -29.55 15.41 45.70
CA ILE A 4 -30.73 16.26 45.47
C ILE A 4 -31.08 16.43 44.00
N TYR A 5 -30.11 16.23 43.09
CA TYR A 5 -30.37 16.39 41.66
C TYR A 5 -29.38 15.58 40.83
N THR A 6 -29.86 15.02 39.71
CA THR A 6 -29.03 14.33 38.73
C THR A 6 -29.40 14.76 37.32
N SER A 7 -28.40 15.07 36.49
CA SER A 7 -28.65 15.37 35.08
C SER A 7 -27.42 15.10 34.22
N THR A 8 -27.66 14.85 32.94
CA THR A 8 -26.61 14.82 31.91
C THR A 8 -26.46 16.17 31.20
N ASP A 9 -27.36 17.13 31.46
CA ASP A 9 -27.34 18.47 30.89
C ASP A 9 -26.58 19.43 31.81
N TYR A 10 -25.38 19.82 31.39
CA TYR A 10 -24.50 20.71 32.13
C TYR A 10 -25.13 22.09 32.42
N THR A 11 -26.00 22.57 31.52
CA THR A 11 -26.66 23.86 31.69
C THR A 11 -27.61 23.81 32.88
N LYS A 12 -28.34 22.70 33.03
CA LYS A 12 -29.24 22.49 34.18
C LYS A 12 -28.47 22.36 35.48
N ILE A 13 -27.35 21.63 35.48
CA ILE A 13 -26.47 21.54 36.64
C ILE A 13 -26.01 22.92 37.09
N LYS A 14 -25.50 23.76 36.18
CA LYS A 14 -25.02 25.10 36.53
C LYS A 14 -26.11 26.03 37.05
N ILE A 15 -27.34 25.90 36.55
CA ILE A 15 -28.50 26.63 37.07
C ILE A 15 -28.78 26.20 38.52
N ILE A 16 -28.81 24.90 38.81
CA ILE A 16 -29.04 24.39 40.17
C ILE A 16 -27.92 24.81 41.13
N GLU A 17 -26.66 24.72 40.72
CA GLU A 17 -25.52 25.19 41.52
C GLU A 17 -25.62 26.68 41.85
N SER A 18 -26.00 27.51 40.87
CA SER A 18 -26.17 28.94 41.06
C SER A 18 -27.29 29.24 42.06
N VAL A 19 -28.40 28.51 41.98
CA VAL A 19 -29.56 28.70 42.88
C VAL A 19 -29.23 28.26 44.31
N LEU A 20 -28.52 27.14 44.48
CA LEU A 20 -28.04 26.68 45.79
C LEU A 20 -27.02 27.65 46.39
N SER A 21 -26.09 28.16 45.57
CA SER A 21 -25.11 29.15 46.01
C SER A 21 -25.76 30.48 46.41
N ALA A 22 -26.78 30.93 45.67
CA ALA A 22 -27.52 32.16 45.99
C ALA A 22 -28.23 32.06 47.34
N ASN A 23 -28.68 30.87 47.72
CA ASN A 23 -29.30 30.61 49.02
C ASN A 23 -28.29 30.16 50.10
N ASN A 24 -26.99 30.35 49.88
CA ASN A 24 -25.91 29.99 50.79
C ASN A 24 -25.87 28.49 51.20
N ILE A 25 -26.41 27.61 50.35
CA ILE A 25 -26.42 26.16 50.57
C ILE A 25 -25.12 25.58 50.00
N LYS A 26 -24.33 24.93 50.86
CA LYS A 26 -23.10 24.24 50.42
C LYS A 26 -23.44 22.94 49.72
N PHE A 27 -22.94 22.78 48.50
CA PHE A 27 -23.13 21.59 47.69
C PHE A 27 -21.80 20.99 47.22
N MET A 28 -21.86 19.74 46.76
CA MET A 28 -20.77 19.00 46.12
C MET A 28 -21.29 18.39 44.82
N THR A 29 -20.61 18.69 43.72
CA THR A 29 -20.93 18.14 42.40
C THR A 29 -19.96 17.03 42.05
N LYS A 30 -20.49 15.87 41.67
CA LYS A 30 -19.72 14.70 41.25
C LYS A 30 -19.98 14.44 39.77
N GLY A 31 -18.90 14.20 39.01
CA GLY A 31 -18.95 13.99 37.55
C GLY A 31 -18.48 15.17 36.69
N GLU A 32 -18.12 16.30 37.32
CA GLU A 32 -17.72 17.54 36.62
C GLU A 32 -16.31 17.48 35.98
N TYR A 33 -15.44 16.56 36.42
CA TYR A 33 -14.04 16.44 36.00
C TYR A 33 -13.83 15.78 34.62
N LEU A 34 -14.68 16.08 33.64
CA LEU A 34 -14.53 15.59 32.26
C LEU A 34 -14.40 16.71 31.21
N ASP A 35 -14.32 17.97 31.61
CA ASP A 35 -14.18 19.09 30.66
C ASP A 35 -12.88 19.07 29.85
N VAL A 36 -11.80 18.48 30.38
CA VAL A 36 -10.52 18.32 29.65
C VAL A 36 -10.57 17.15 28.65
N LEU A 37 -11.54 16.24 28.77
CA LEU A 37 -11.69 15.04 27.94
C LEU A 37 -12.87 15.14 26.94
N ASN A 38 -13.57 16.27 26.90
CA ASN A 38 -14.73 16.54 26.03
C ASN A 38 -14.46 16.40 24.51
N SER A 39 -13.19 16.25 24.08
CA SER A 39 -12.82 15.98 22.69
C SER A 39 -12.65 14.50 22.34
N MET A 40 -12.65 13.58 23.31
CA MET A 40 -12.23 12.19 23.09
C MET A 40 -13.25 11.09 23.44
N ILE A 41 -14.39 11.37 24.09
CA ILE A 41 -15.35 10.32 24.50
C ILE A 41 -16.79 10.66 24.05
N PRO A 42 -17.55 9.71 23.46
CA PRO A 42 -18.93 9.94 23.02
C PRO A 42 -19.89 10.28 24.17
N ARG A 43 -20.76 11.25 23.90
CA ARG A 43 -21.63 12.04 24.79
C ARG A 43 -22.75 11.33 25.59
N GLN A 44 -22.68 10.04 25.92
CA GLN A 44 -23.90 9.32 26.40
C GLN A 44 -23.93 8.76 27.82
N SER A 45 -23.00 9.06 28.73
CA SER A 45 -23.14 8.52 30.10
C SER A 45 -22.45 9.25 31.26
N ASN A 46 -22.16 10.55 31.14
CA ASN A 46 -21.67 11.32 32.30
C ASN A 46 -22.85 11.93 33.05
N LEU A 47 -23.54 11.10 33.84
CA LEU A 47 -24.53 11.57 34.80
C LEU A 47 -23.81 12.43 35.85
N ILE A 48 -24.20 13.70 35.96
CA ILE A 48 -23.68 14.63 36.96
C ILE A 48 -24.65 14.63 38.14
N GLU A 49 -24.10 14.52 39.35
CA GLU A 49 -24.84 14.35 40.59
C GLU A 49 -24.52 15.50 41.56
N ILE A 50 -25.53 16.14 42.13
CA ILE A 50 -25.38 17.22 43.11
C ILE A 50 -25.81 16.72 44.49
N TYR A 51 -24.92 16.86 45.47
CA TYR A 51 -25.12 16.45 46.85
C TYR A 51 -25.06 17.64 47.80
N VAL A 52 -25.84 17.62 48.87
CA VAL A 52 -25.80 18.60 49.96
C VAL A 52 -25.62 17.93 51.32
N ALA A 53 -25.29 18.72 52.35
CA ALA A 53 -25.28 18.21 53.71
C ALA A 53 -26.69 17.77 54.14
N GLU A 54 -26.79 16.75 54.97
CA GLU A 54 -28.10 16.18 55.36
C GLU A 54 -29.00 17.19 56.07
N LYS A 55 -28.40 18.11 56.83
CA LYS A 55 -29.10 19.22 57.49
C LYS A 55 -29.75 20.23 56.54
N ASP A 56 -29.26 20.32 55.30
CA ASP A 56 -29.69 21.32 54.31
C ASP A 56 -30.54 20.66 53.19
N TYR A 57 -30.87 19.37 53.33
CA TYR A 57 -31.51 18.56 52.29
C TYR A 57 -32.92 19.02 51.91
N GLU A 58 -33.79 19.23 52.91
CA GLU A 58 -35.18 19.64 52.68
C GLU A 58 -35.25 21.06 52.10
N ILE A 59 -34.41 21.98 52.61
CA ILE A 59 -34.32 23.36 52.14
C ILE A 59 -33.80 23.40 50.70
N ALA A 60 -32.82 22.56 50.36
CA ALA A 60 -32.29 22.47 49.01
C ALA A 60 -33.33 21.97 48.00
N LEU A 61 -34.17 20.99 48.38
CA LEU A 61 -35.26 20.53 47.52
C LEU A 61 -36.32 21.63 47.32
N GLU A 62 -36.71 22.31 48.39
CA GLU A 62 -37.68 23.40 48.34
C GLU A 62 -37.20 24.54 47.41
N VAL A 63 -35.93 24.92 47.53
CA VAL A 63 -35.30 25.95 46.70
C VAL A 63 -35.23 25.54 45.22
N ILE A 64 -34.99 24.26 44.92
CA ILE A 64 -34.96 23.73 43.55
C ILE A 64 -36.36 23.67 42.93
N GLU A 65 -37.37 23.29 43.72
CA GLU A 65 -38.73 23.10 43.24
C GLU A 65 -39.51 24.43 43.11
N ASN A 66 -39.32 25.35 44.07
CA ASN A 66 -40.12 26.58 44.16
C ASN A 66 -39.43 27.81 43.54
N GLY A 67 -38.16 27.72 43.12
CA GLY A 67 -37.45 28.79 42.43
C GLY A 67 -37.32 30.10 43.22
N SER A 68 -37.51 30.07 44.54
CA SER A 68 -37.45 31.25 45.40
C SER A 68 -36.00 31.63 45.69
N ALA A 69 -35.46 32.55 44.89
CA ALA A 69 -34.29 33.33 45.26
C ALA A 69 -34.71 34.36 46.32
N THR A 70 -34.10 34.29 47.49
CA THR A 70 -34.24 35.36 48.50
C THR A 70 -33.47 36.57 47.95
N GLU A 71 -34.19 37.60 47.51
CA GLU A 71 -33.59 38.86 47.02
C GLU A 71 -33.03 39.67 48.20
N GLU A 72 -31.73 39.51 48.48
CA GLU A 72 -30.96 40.60 49.06
C GLU A 72 -30.28 41.38 47.92
N PRO A 73 -30.42 42.71 47.84
CA PRO A 73 -29.81 43.49 46.77
C PRO A 73 -28.30 43.60 47.01
N HIS A 74 -27.49 42.97 46.15
CA HIS A 74 -26.06 43.22 46.07
C HIS A 74 -25.80 44.51 45.27
N GLU A 75 -25.01 45.43 45.83
CA GLU A 75 -24.47 46.59 45.11
C GLU A 75 -23.55 46.12 43.96
N GLU A 76 -23.79 46.62 42.74
CA GLU A 76 -22.92 46.36 41.59
C GLU A 76 -21.58 47.09 41.73
N ASP A 77 -20.48 46.33 41.72
CA ASP A 77 -19.12 46.87 41.64
C ASP A 77 -18.90 47.61 40.31
N VAL A 78 -18.64 48.92 40.37
CA VAL A 78 -18.30 49.74 39.19
C VAL A 78 -16.88 49.42 38.74
N PHE A 79 -16.74 48.67 37.66
CA PHE A 79 -15.43 48.36 37.07
C PHE A 79 -14.80 49.59 36.39
N PRO A 80 -13.51 49.91 36.66
CA PRO A 80 -12.85 51.06 36.04
C PRO A 80 -12.58 50.85 34.53
N GLU A 81 -12.98 51.83 33.71
CA GLU A 81 -12.87 51.84 32.24
C GLU A 81 -11.46 51.59 31.67
N SER A 82 -10.41 51.73 32.48
CA SER A 82 -9.02 51.58 32.05
C SER A 82 -8.69 50.18 31.50
N ARG A 83 -9.41 49.12 31.91
CA ARG A 83 -9.22 47.76 31.37
C ARG A 83 -9.78 47.59 29.96
N TYR A 84 -10.74 48.39 29.52
CA TYR A 84 -11.39 48.25 28.21
C TYR A 84 -10.45 48.54 27.02
N ASN A 85 -9.50 49.46 27.20
CA ASN A 85 -8.57 49.86 26.14
C ASN A 85 -7.54 48.76 25.79
N ARG A 86 -7.11 47.95 26.77
CA ARG A 86 -6.12 46.88 26.55
C ARG A 86 -6.68 45.75 25.67
N TYR A 87 -7.96 45.40 25.86
CA TYR A 87 -8.63 44.39 25.02
C TYR A 87 -8.90 44.89 23.60
N ARG A 88 -9.12 46.20 23.41
CA ARG A 88 -9.34 46.82 22.09
C ARG A 88 -8.07 46.83 21.22
N GLU A 89 -6.91 47.05 21.83
CA GLU A 89 -5.59 46.94 21.18
C GLU A 89 -5.26 45.47 20.80
N LEU A 90 -5.54 44.52 21.70
CA LEU A 90 -5.38 43.08 21.41
C LEU A 90 -6.32 42.59 20.30
N THR A 91 -7.56 43.11 20.22
CA THR A 91 -8.47 42.79 19.12
C THR A 91 -8.06 43.42 17.79
N LYS A 92 -7.38 44.58 17.79
CA LYS A 92 -6.76 45.15 16.57
C LYS A 92 -5.61 44.28 16.06
N LEU A 93 -4.76 43.76 16.94
CA LEU A 93 -3.70 42.79 16.59
C LEU A 93 -4.29 41.49 16.01
N LYS A 94 -5.35 40.95 16.62
CA LYS A 94 -6.06 39.75 16.14
C LYS A 94 -6.73 39.95 14.77
N ARG A 95 -7.09 41.19 14.40
CA ARG A 95 -7.69 41.53 13.10
C ARG A 95 -6.68 41.68 11.96
N LYS A 96 -5.39 41.85 12.27
CA LYS A 96 -4.33 41.90 11.26
C LYS A 96 -4.06 40.47 10.80
N LYS A 97 -4.83 39.99 9.81
CA LYS A 97 -4.48 38.79 9.03
C LYS A 97 -3.10 39.03 8.45
N ASP A 98 -2.06 38.54 9.12
CA ASP A 98 -0.69 38.77 8.72
C ASP A 98 -0.38 37.85 7.54
N LYS A 99 -0.88 38.26 6.36
CA LYS A 99 -0.78 37.51 5.10
C LYS A 99 0.67 37.18 4.79
N VAL A 100 1.61 38.02 5.22
CA VAL A 100 3.05 37.80 5.10
C VAL A 100 3.49 36.57 5.90
N ALA A 101 3.15 36.47 7.18
CA ALA A 101 3.51 35.32 8.01
C ALA A 101 2.91 34.01 7.47
N LEU A 102 1.64 34.04 7.03
CA LEU A 102 0.99 32.89 6.41
C LEU A 102 1.67 32.46 5.09
N LEU A 103 1.98 33.42 4.20
CA LEU A 103 2.70 33.15 2.95
C LEU A 103 4.11 32.59 3.21
N THR A 104 4.81 33.11 4.22
CA THR A 104 6.14 32.63 4.61
C THR A 104 6.07 31.18 5.11
N LEU A 105 5.04 30.85 5.91
CA LEU A 105 4.82 29.51 6.42
C LEU A 105 4.48 28.52 5.28
N ILE A 106 3.60 28.90 4.36
CA ILE A 106 3.27 28.10 3.17
C ILE A 106 4.50 27.90 2.29
N SER A 107 5.29 28.95 2.06
CA SER A 107 6.53 28.88 1.28
C SER A 107 7.56 27.96 1.94
N GLY A 108 7.68 28.00 3.27
CA GLY A 108 8.55 27.09 4.02
C GLY A 108 8.12 25.63 3.89
N ILE A 109 6.81 25.35 4.01
CA ILE A 109 6.27 24.00 3.82
C ILE A 109 6.54 23.51 2.39
N LEU A 110 6.31 24.35 1.38
CA LEU A 110 6.58 24.02 -0.02
C LEU A 110 8.07 23.77 -0.27
N PHE A 111 8.96 24.52 0.38
CA PHE A 111 10.39 24.30 0.24
C PHE A 111 10.82 22.97 0.84
N VAL A 112 10.37 22.67 2.07
CA VAL A 112 10.67 21.39 2.74
C VAL A 112 10.08 20.21 1.98
N SER A 113 8.86 20.33 1.46
CA SER A 113 8.24 19.25 0.68
C SER A 113 8.99 18.99 -0.63
N ASN A 114 9.44 20.03 -1.34
CA ASN A 114 10.26 19.88 -2.54
C ASN A 114 11.61 19.22 -2.23
N LEU A 115 12.26 19.58 -1.13
CA LEU A 115 13.50 18.92 -0.70
C LEU A 115 13.27 17.43 -0.37
N TYR A 116 12.16 17.10 0.27
CA TYR A 116 11.79 15.72 0.56
C TYR A 116 11.54 14.91 -0.71
N PHE A 117 10.79 15.45 -1.68
CA PHE A 117 10.58 14.78 -2.97
C PHE A 117 11.88 14.64 -3.77
N LEU A 118 12.77 15.63 -3.74
CA LEU A 118 14.09 15.52 -4.35
C LEU A 118 14.91 14.40 -3.72
N PHE A 119 14.89 14.29 -2.39
CA PHE A 119 15.56 13.19 -1.68
C PHE A 119 14.99 11.83 -2.08
N LEU A 120 13.66 11.68 -2.09
CA LEU A 120 13.02 10.44 -2.56
C LEU A 120 13.38 10.10 -4.01
N PHE A 121 13.39 11.10 -4.89
CA PHE A 121 13.79 10.92 -6.28
C PHE A 121 15.24 10.43 -6.41
N ILE A 122 16.17 10.99 -5.63
CA ILE A 122 17.57 10.55 -5.62
C ILE A 122 17.67 9.09 -5.14
N VAL A 123 16.96 8.74 -4.07
CA VAL A 123 16.95 7.37 -3.51
C VAL A 123 16.38 6.37 -4.51
N GLU A 124 15.24 6.68 -5.14
CA GLU A 124 14.64 5.80 -6.14
C GLU A 124 15.51 5.67 -7.39
N LYS A 125 16.15 6.76 -7.83
CA LYS A 125 17.10 6.71 -8.93
C LYS A 125 18.31 5.82 -8.62
N ASP A 126 18.85 5.87 -7.40
CA ASP A 126 19.95 5.00 -6.97
C ASP A 126 19.52 3.52 -6.92
N LYS A 127 18.34 3.23 -6.35
CA LYS A 127 17.77 1.87 -6.36
C LYS A 127 17.59 1.35 -7.79
N PHE A 128 17.04 2.17 -8.67
CA PHE A 128 16.84 1.81 -10.07
C PHE A 128 18.16 1.55 -10.80
N LEU A 129 19.19 2.37 -10.57
CA LEU A 129 20.53 2.16 -11.14
C LEU A 129 21.17 0.86 -10.64
N LYS A 130 21.09 0.59 -9.34
CA LYS A 130 21.58 -0.66 -8.75
C LYS A 130 20.84 -1.87 -9.31
N PHE A 131 19.52 -1.77 -9.42
CA PHE A 131 18.69 -2.80 -10.03
C PHE A 131 19.08 -3.03 -11.49
N LYS A 132 19.18 -1.96 -12.28
CA LYS A 132 19.62 -2.02 -13.69
C LYS A 132 20.99 -2.69 -13.81
N HIS A 133 21.99 -2.27 -13.04
CA HIS A 133 23.31 -2.91 -13.05
C HIS A 133 23.28 -4.37 -12.56
N SER A 134 22.37 -4.72 -11.66
CA SER A 134 22.20 -6.12 -11.25
C SER A 134 21.58 -7.00 -12.34
N MET A 135 20.79 -6.41 -13.25
CA MET A 135 20.21 -7.11 -14.39
C MET A 135 21.11 -7.11 -15.63
N GLU A 136 21.98 -6.11 -15.77
CA GLU A 136 22.94 -6.02 -16.87
C GLU A 136 24.10 -7.00 -16.66
N ASN A 137 24.14 -8.05 -17.48
CA ASN A 137 25.28 -8.95 -17.51
C ASN A 137 26.44 -8.32 -18.31
N GLU A 138 27.66 -8.33 -17.77
CA GLU A 138 28.85 -7.84 -18.49
C GLU A 138 29.18 -8.67 -19.74
N LEU A 139 28.78 -9.94 -19.75
CA LEU A 139 29.07 -10.88 -20.82
C LEU A 139 28.04 -10.85 -21.95
N PHE A 140 26.80 -10.46 -21.65
CA PHE A 140 25.68 -10.59 -22.58
C PHE A 140 24.98 -9.25 -22.84
N THR A 141 24.32 -9.19 -24.00
CA THR A 141 23.40 -8.12 -24.38
C THR A 141 22.07 -8.76 -24.75
N TYR A 142 20.99 -8.15 -24.27
CA TYR A 142 19.63 -8.58 -24.54
C TYR A 142 18.98 -7.53 -25.43
N GLU A 143 18.44 -7.96 -26.56
CA GLU A 143 17.76 -7.10 -27.53
C GLU A 143 16.35 -7.63 -27.74
N PHE A 144 15.38 -6.72 -27.82
CA PHE A 144 14.02 -7.05 -28.22
C PHE A 144 13.74 -6.40 -29.57
N ASP A 145 13.24 -7.20 -30.51
CA ASP A 145 12.81 -6.76 -31.84
C ASP A 145 11.28 -6.73 -31.87
N ASP A 146 10.72 -5.52 -31.85
CA ASP A 146 9.27 -5.28 -31.87
C ASP A 146 8.59 -5.80 -33.16
N ASP A 147 9.31 -5.79 -34.28
CA ASP A 147 8.74 -6.20 -35.58
C ASP A 147 8.51 -7.70 -35.61
N SER A 148 9.55 -8.48 -35.28
CA SER A 148 9.48 -9.94 -35.22
C SER A 148 8.90 -10.48 -33.91
N TYR A 149 8.77 -9.64 -32.89
CA TYR A 149 8.36 -10.01 -31.53
C TYR A 149 9.25 -11.09 -30.92
N CYS A 150 10.56 -10.86 -31.02
CA CYS A 150 11.58 -11.80 -30.56
C CYS A 150 12.58 -11.12 -29.63
N THR A 151 13.03 -11.84 -28.61
CA THR A 151 14.20 -11.50 -27.82
C THR A 151 15.42 -12.21 -28.38
N SER A 152 16.55 -11.52 -28.47
CA SER A 152 17.85 -12.13 -28.76
C SER A 152 18.86 -11.85 -27.65
N THR A 153 19.58 -12.89 -27.27
CA THR A 153 20.72 -12.80 -26.34
C THR A 153 21.99 -12.94 -27.16
N ARG A 154 22.94 -12.02 -26.98
CA ARG A 154 24.22 -12.03 -27.69
C ARG A 154 25.38 -11.89 -26.73
N TYR A 155 26.54 -12.43 -27.10
CA TYR A 155 27.80 -12.12 -26.43
C TYR A 155 28.18 -10.66 -26.68
N ARG A 156 28.34 -9.87 -25.61
CA ARG A 156 28.65 -8.43 -25.70
C ARG A 156 29.95 -8.15 -26.47
N LYS A 157 30.99 -8.98 -26.26
CA LYS A 157 32.32 -8.78 -26.88
C LYS A 157 32.37 -9.13 -28.37
N THR A 158 31.65 -10.16 -28.79
CA THR A 158 31.75 -10.70 -30.15
C THR A 158 30.53 -10.39 -31.02
N GLY A 159 29.43 -9.93 -30.41
CA GLY A 159 28.15 -9.73 -31.08
C GLY A 159 27.46 -11.02 -31.54
N LYS A 160 28.03 -12.20 -31.22
CA LYS A 160 27.47 -13.48 -31.64
C LYS A 160 26.20 -13.79 -30.87
N ILE A 161 25.19 -14.26 -31.60
CA ILE A 161 23.90 -14.67 -31.05
C ILE A 161 24.10 -15.98 -30.28
N LEU A 162 23.52 -16.03 -29.09
CA LEU A 162 23.46 -17.19 -28.20
C LEU A 162 22.08 -17.83 -28.21
N GLN A 163 21.06 -16.99 -28.20
CA GLN A 163 19.68 -17.43 -28.08
C GLN A 163 18.78 -16.45 -28.81
N ILE A 164 17.75 -16.97 -29.46
CA ILE A 164 16.62 -16.20 -29.98
C ILE A 164 15.36 -16.89 -29.48
N SER A 165 14.49 -16.14 -28.81
CA SER A 165 13.18 -16.63 -28.37
C SER A 165 12.13 -15.72 -28.98
N CYS A 166 11.20 -16.29 -29.73
CA CYS A 166 10.14 -15.56 -30.42
C CYS A 166 8.80 -15.86 -29.80
N TYR A 167 7.99 -14.82 -29.63
CA TYR A 167 6.74 -14.87 -28.89
C TYR A 167 5.57 -14.64 -29.83
N ASP A 168 4.39 -15.06 -29.38
CA ASP A 168 3.14 -14.72 -30.02
C ASP A 168 2.64 -13.35 -29.55
N LYS A 169 2.30 -12.47 -30.48
CA LYS A 169 1.92 -11.08 -30.18
C LYS A 169 0.62 -10.95 -29.38
N GLU A 170 -0.27 -11.94 -29.46
CA GLU A 170 -1.58 -11.88 -28.82
C GLU A 170 -1.56 -12.49 -27.41
N THR A 171 -0.76 -13.55 -27.24
CA THR A 171 -0.76 -14.36 -26.01
C THR A 171 0.49 -14.21 -25.17
N ASP A 172 1.54 -13.54 -25.67
CA ASP A 172 2.88 -13.44 -25.08
C ASP A 172 3.55 -14.79 -24.78
N LYS A 173 3.01 -15.88 -25.32
CA LYS A 173 3.59 -17.22 -25.17
C LYS A 173 4.74 -17.41 -26.15
N ILE A 174 5.79 -18.11 -25.72
CA ILE A 174 6.94 -18.42 -26.56
C ILE A 174 6.48 -19.41 -27.66
N LYS A 175 6.69 -19.04 -28.92
CA LYS A 175 6.38 -19.86 -30.11
C LYS A 175 7.53 -20.77 -30.48
N ASN A 176 8.74 -20.24 -30.41
CA ASN A 176 9.95 -20.99 -30.67
C ASN A 176 11.13 -20.37 -29.96
N GLU A 177 12.13 -21.20 -29.75
CA GLU A 177 13.40 -20.81 -29.21
C GLU A 177 14.52 -21.50 -30.00
N LYS A 178 15.62 -20.79 -30.23
CA LYS A 178 16.82 -21.27 -30.89
C LYS A 178 18.03 -20.94 -30.03
N ASN A 179 18.91 -21.91 -29.84
CA ASN A 179 20.14 -21.77 -29.08
C ASN A 179 21.34 -22.10 -29.96
N TYR A 180 22.40 -21.31 -29.78
CA TYR A 180 23.60 -21.33 -30.60
C TYR A 180 24.84 -21.48 -29.70
N ASP A 181 25.85 -22.18 -30.20
CA ASP A 181 27.13 -22.28 -29.53
C ASP A 181 27.97 -20.99 -29.67
N SER A 182 29.15 -20.98 -29.03
CA SER A 182 30.10 -19.86 -29.14
C SER A 182 30.66 -19.63 -30.56
N SER A 183 30.54 -20.62 -31.45
CA SER A 183 30.94 -20.50 -32.84
C SER A 183 29.85 -19.81 -33.68
N GLY A 184 28.59 -19.85 -33.25
CA GLY A 184 27.40 -19.35 -33.94
C GLY A 184 26.61 -20.45 -34.65
N LEU A 185 26.91 -21.72 -34.36
CA LEU A 185 26.18 -22.87 -34.90
C LEU A 185 24.97 -23.16 -34.02
N LEU A 186 23.85 -23.43 -34.67
CA LEU A 186 22.62 -23.85 -34.00
C LEU A 186 22.85 -25.21 -33.32
N THR A 187 22.61 -25.28 -32.02
CA THR A 187 22.76 -26.51 -31.24
C THR A 187 21.42 -27.10 -30.83
N TYR A 188 20.41 -26.25 -30.67
CA TYR A 188 19.13 -26.67 -30.11
C TYR A 188 17.98 -25.73 -30.55
N GLU A 189 16.80 -26.29 -30.79
CA GLU A 189 15.57 -25.55 -31.05
C GLU A 189 14.40 -26.16 -30.28
N SER A 190 13.50 -25.31 -29.79
CA SER A 190 12.22 -25.71 -29.22
C SER A 190 11.09 -25.01 -29.95
N PHE A 191 9.96 -25.68 -30.11
CA PHE A 191 8.76 -25.14 -30.74
C PHE A 191 7.53 -25.41 -29.87
N ASN A 192 6.64 -24.43 -29.85
CA ASN A 192 5.33 -24.50 -29.21
C ASN A 192 4.29 -24.01 -30.24
N PRO A 193 4.03 -24.79 -31.30
CA PRO A 193 3.08 -24.42 -32.34
C PRO A 193 1.64 -24.28 -31.82
N TYR A 194 1.32 -24.90 -30.68
CA TYR A 194 -0.01 -24.90 -30.08
C TYR A 194 -0.22 -23.80 -29.04
N LEU A 195 0.81 -23.01 -28.73
CA LEU A 195 0.77 -21.99 -27.67
C LEU A 195 0.32 -22.58 -26.32
N GLY A 196 0.75 -23.81 -26.02
CA GLY A 196 0.59 -24.46 -24.73
C GLY A 196 1.51 -23.86 -23.67
N ASP A 197 1.54 -24.48 -22.50
CA ASP A 197 2.41 -24.04 -21.39
C ASP A 197 3.83 -24.61 -21.50
N PHE A 198 4.03 -25.58 -22.39
CA PHE A 198 5.30 -26.28 -22.62
C PHE A 198 5.64 -26.31 -24.12
N PHE A 199 6.90 -26.59 -24.44
CA PHE A 199 7.33 -26.83 -25.82
C PHE A 199 6.97 -28.26 -26.23
N THR A 200 6.25 -28.42 -27.33
CA THR A 200 5.82 -29.73 -27.82
C THR A 200 6.78 -30.36 -28.81
N ILE A 201 7.76 -29.61 -29.32
CA ILE A 201 8.81 -30.15 -30.19
C ILE A 201 10.16 -29.63 -29.74
N GLN A 202 11.14 -30.51 -29.62
CA GLN A 202 12.53 -30.13 -29.34
C GLN A 202 13.49 -30.83 -30.30
N ARG A 203 14.49 -30.11 -30.78
CA ARG A 203 15.48 -30.60 -31.75
C ARG A 203 16.87 -30.25 -31.28
N SER A 204 17.81 -31.19 -31.38
CA SER A 204 19.23 -30.91 -31.16
C SER A 204 20.03 -31.17 -32.42
N TYR A 205 21.18 -30.51 -32.52
CA TYR A 205 22.05 -30.51 -33.69
C TYR A 205 23.49 -30.77 -33.27
N ASP A 206 24.27 -31.40 -34.15
CA ASP A 206 25.70 -31.59 -33.96
C ASP A 206 26.52 -30.33 -34.32
N THR A 207 27.83 -30.44 -34.14
CA THR A 207 28.80 -29.38 -34.51
C THR A 207 28.88 -29.06 -36.01
N LYS A 208 28.15 -29.76 -36.87
CA LYS A 208 28.02 -29.48 -38.31
C LYS A 208 26.64 -28.92 -38.66
N GLY A 209 25.76 -28.73 -37.67
CA GLY A 209 24.38 -28.30 -37.87
C GLY A 209 23.45 -29.42 -38.37
N ILE A 210 23.87 -30.68 -38.27
CA ILE A 210 23.06 -31.83 -38.63
C ILE A 210 22.21 -32.21 -37.43
N LYS A 211 20.90 -32.37 -37.63
CA LYS A 211 19.98 -32.79 -36.58
C LYS A 211 20.42 -34.15 -36.04
N THR A 212 20.50 -34.27 -34.71
CA THR A 212 20.91 -35.51 -34.01
C THR A 212 19.73 -36.18 -33.35
N VAL A 213 18.85 -35.40 -32.72
CA VAL A 213 17.66 -35.89 -32.04
C VAL A 213 16.47 -34.95 -32.22
N GLU A 214 15.27 -35.52 -32.20
CA GLU A 214 13.99 -34.80 -32.14
C GLU A 214 13.08 -35.47 -31.13
N PHE A 215 12.45 -34.67 -30.28
CA PHE A 215 11.37 -35.08 -29.38
C PHE A 215 10.09 -34.38 -29.81
N ALA A 216 8.96 -35.09 -29.75
CA ALA A 216 7.64 -34.52 -29.96
C ALA A 216 6.65 -35.02 -28.90
N ASP A 217 5.77 -34.12 -28.48
CA ASP A 217 4.63 -34.33 -27.60
C ASP A 217 3.38 -34.10 -28.47
N ASN A 218 2.79 -35.20 -28.95
CA ASN A 218 1.69 -35.15 -29.91
C ASN A 218 0.33 -34.98 -29.23
N ASP A 219 0.15 -35.41 -27.98
CA ASP A 219 -1.10 -35.28 -27.23
C ASP A 219 -1.16 -34.04 -26.30
N GLN A 220 -0.06 -33.28 -26.22
CA GLN A 220 0.08 -31.97 -25.59
C GLN A 220 -0.13 -32.00 -24.07
N ASP A 221 0.21 -33.12 -23.44
CA ASP A 221 0.10 -33.28 -21.99
C ASP A 221 1.36 -32.78 -21.24
N GLY A 222 2.39 -32.36 -21.97
CA GLY A 222 3.66 -31.87 -21.45
C GLY A 222 4.74 -32.94 -21.37
N GLU A 223 4.45 -34.17 -21.77
CA GLU A 223 5.38 -35.29 -21.79
C GLU A 223 5.64 -35.74 -23.24
N PHE A 224 6.90 -36.04 -23.58
CA PHE A 224 7.22 -36.43 -24.95
C PHE A 224 6.79 -37.88 -25.21
N ASP A 225 6.03 -38.10 -26.27
CA ASP A 225 5.53 -39.41 -26.70
C ASP A 225 6.26 -39.95 -27.95
N GLU A 226 7.05 -39.12 -28.63
CA GLU A 226 7.88 -39.51 -29.77
C GLU A 226 9.34 -39.05 -29.60
N TYR A 227 10.28 -39.94 -29.90
CA TYR A 227 11.71 -39.66 -29.92
C TYR A 227 12.37 -40.23 -31.18
N ILE A 228 13.10 -39.38 -31.91
CA ILE A 228 13.74 -39.72 -33.19
C ILE A 228 15.23 -39.46 -33.08
N ILE A 229 16.04 -40.46 -33.46
CA ILE A 229 17.50 -40.38 -33.57
C ILE A 229 17.88 -40.30 -35.04
N TYR A 230 18.80 -39.40 -35.36
CA TYR A 230 19.33 -39.18 -36.69
C TYR A 230 20.80 -39.57 -36.77
N ASN A 231 21.23 -40.05 -37.95
CA ASN A 231 22.63 -40.36 -38.20
C ASN A 231 23.44 -39.11 -38.59
N ASN A 232 24.76 -39.27 -38.76
CA ASN A 232 25.69 -38.19 -39.14
C ASN A 232 25.43 -37.58 -40.55
N GLN A 233 24.46 -38.08 -41.29
CA GLN A 233 24.02 -37.56 -42.60
C GLN A 233 22.66 -36.88 -42.50
N GLY A 234 22.04 -36.84 -41.31
CA GLY A 234 20.71 -36.28 -41.07
C GLY A 234 19.56 -37.20 -41.48
N SER A 235 19.82 -38.47 -41.75
CA SER A 235 18.78 -39.46 -42.03
C SER A 235 18.29 -40.10 -40.73
N LYS A 236 16.98 -40.37 -40.63
CA LYS A 236 16.39 -41.05 -39.47
C LYS A 236 17.04 -42.43 -39.32
N GLN A 237 17.53 -42.72 -38.12
CA GLN A 237 18.19 -43.97 -37.76
C GLN A 237 17.31 -44.84 -36.87
N LYS A 238 16.63 -44.22 -35.89
CA LYS A 238 15.65 -44.88 -35.02
C LYS A 238 14.53 -43.91 -34.70
N ARG A 239 13.32 -44.44 -34.50
CA ARG A 239 12.17 -43.74 -33.93
C ARG A 239 11.53 -44.61 -32.86
N TYR A 240 11.30 -44.01 -31.70
CA TYR A 240 10.61 -44.57 -30.55
C TYR A 240 9.27 -43.86 -30.41
N LEU A 241 8.23 -44.62 -30.04
CA LEU A 241 6.93 -44.10 -29.64
C LEU A 241 6.59 -44.68 -28.28
N ASP A 242 6.38 -43.84 -27.27
CA ASP A 242 5.96 -44.27 -25.93
C ASP A 242 4.54 -44.85 -26.00
N GLN A 243 4.44 -46.17 -26.04
CA GLN A 243 3.15 -46.86 -26.18
C GLN A 243 2.52 -47.15 -24.82
N ASN A 244 3.34 -47.26 -23.78
CA ASN A 244 2.91 -47.65 -22.46
C ASN A 244 2.60 -46.44 -21.55
N LYS A 245 2.93 -45.22 -22.01
CA LYS A 245 2.77 -43.94 -21.33
C LYS A 245 3.52 -43.88 -20.00
N ASP A 246 4.73 -44.45 -19.97
CA ASP A 246 5.62 -44.40 -18.80
C ASP A 246 6.73 -43.34 -18.91
N HIS A 247 6.72 -42.60 -20.03
CA HIS A 247 7.58 -41.46 -20.33
C HIS A 247 9.06 -41.84 -20.45
N ARG A 248 9.33 -43.09 -20.82
CA ARG A 248 10.65 -43.62 -21.14
C ARG A 248 10.63 -44.21 -22.53
N PHE A 249 11.75 -44.09 -23.23
CA PHE A 249 11.91 -44.68 -24.55
C PHE A 249 12.78 -45.92 -24.45
N ASP A 250 12.14 -47.08 -24.56
CA ASP A 250 12.80 -48.38 -24.50
C ASP A 250 13.03 -49.00 -25.89
N GLU A 251 14.05 -49.86 -26.03
CA GLU A 251 14.33 -50.56 -27.31
C GLU A 251 13.15 -51.42 -27.80
N SER A 252 12.21 -51.81 -26.92
CA SER A 252 10.98 -52.51 -27.29
C SER A 252 9.96 -51.64 -28.03
N GLU A 253 10.11 -50.32 -27.99
CA GLU A 253 9.18 -49.34 -28.55
C GLU A 253 9.68 -48.70 -29.85
N ILE A 254 10.75 -49.26 -30.42
CA ILE A 254 11.26 -48.85 -31.73
C ILE A 254 10.24 -49.26 -32.80
N VAL A 255 9.80 -48.27 -33.55
CA VAL A 255 8.83 -48.44 -34.64
C VAL A 255 9.44 -48.27 -36.03
N ASP A 256 10.58 -47.59 -36.15
CA ASP A 256 11.38 -47.45 -37.39
C ASP A 256 12.86 -47.27 -37.07
#